data_AF-A0A090X690-F1
#
_entry.id   AF-A0A090X690-F1
#
_cell.length_a   1.000
_cell.length_b   1.000
_cell.length_c   1.000
_cell.angle_alpha   90.00
_cell.angle_beta   90.00
_cell.angle_gamma   90.00
#
_symmetry.space_group_name_H-M   'P 1'
#
loop_
_entity.id
_entity.type
_entity.pdbx_description
1 polymer ?
#
loop_
_entity_poly.entity_id
_entity_poly.type
_entity_poly.pdbx_seq_one_letter_code
_entity_poly.pdbx_strand_id
1 'polypeptide(L)'
;MLFQSDYLNYNWINNFNNTETQQLAFELKSDKLVNLSIDYSTISDYAYFHLDETTQLVAPTQYSGTINYLRAKLDKEIKVGKFALNNTFMYQNVTNGEGVLNVPELNLRSTLYYSSHLFKKALFLQTGVTLNYFSKYNMNAYDPVLAEFYVQNEQEIGEFPRLDFFLNAKIRQTRIYLKAEHFNAAFTGYDYYSAPNYPYRDFSIRFGVVWNFFL
;
A
#
# COMPACT_ATOMS: atom_id res chain seq x y z
N MET A 1 -10.56 40.59 -21.93
CA MET A 1 -10.31 39.46 -21.02
C MET A 1 -10.82 38.21 -21.70
N LEU A 2 -9.99 37.17 -21.84
CA LEU A 2 -10.45 35.89 -22.39
C LEU A 2 -11.21 35.17 -21.26
N PHE A 3 -12.54 35.14 -21.37
CA PHE A 3 -13.43 34.45 -20.43
C PHE A 3 -13.53 32.96 -20.81
N GLN A 4 -12.40 32.26 -20.83
CA GLN A 4 -12.37 30.83 -21.10
C GLN A 4 -12.06 30.08 -19.80
N SER A 5 -12.86 29.06 -19.50
CA SER A 5 -12.65 28.22 -18.33
C SER A 5 -11.48 27.27 -18.58
N ASP A 6 -10.48 27.29 -17.71
CA ASP A 6 -9.33 26.36 -17.78
C ASP A 6 -9.77 24.89 -17.64
N TYR A 7 -10.96 24.64 -17.08
CA TYR A 7 -11.56 23.31 -16.96
C TYR A 7 -11.99 22.69 -18.29
N LEU A 8 -12.06 23.47 -19.38
CA LEU A 8 -12.42 22.92 -20.70
C LEU A 8 -11.41 21.88 -21.19
N ASN A 9 -10.14 22.02 -20.82
CA ASN A 9 -9.07 21.08 -21.20
C ASN A 9 -9.15 19.74 -20.44
N TYR A 10 -10.02 19.64 -19.44
CA TYR A 10 -10.30 18.40 -18.69
C TYR A 10 -11.59 17.71 -19.16
N ASN A 11 -12.17 18.15 -20.29
CA ASN A 11 -13.31 17.49 -20.91
C ASN A 11 -12.82 16.64 -22.10
N TRP A 12 -12.79 15.32 -21.92
CA TRP A 12 -12.27 14.40 -22.94
C TRP A 12 -13.38 13.54 -23.54
N ILE A 13 -13.30 13.36 -24.86
CA ILE A 13 -14.07 12.36 -25.59
C ILE A 13 -13.04 11.43 -26.23
N ASN A 14 -12.93 10.22 -25.69
CA ASN A 14 -11.95 9.24 -26.13
C ASN A 14 -12.64 8.04 -26.78
N ASN A 15 -12.01 7.46 -27.78
CA ASN A 15 -12.43 6.21 -28.42
C ASN A 15 -11.52 5.06 -27.98
N PHE A 16 -11.37 4.87 -26.67
CA PHE A 16 -10.54 3.81 -26.12
C PHE A 16 -11.21 2.45 -26.27
N ASN A 17 -10.39 1.43 -26.47
CA ASN A 17 -10.83 0.04 -26.39
C ASN A 17 -11.14 -0.34 -24.93
N ASN A 18 -11.85 -1.44 -24.73
CA ASN A 18 -12.03 -1.98 -23.39
C ASN A 18 -10.71 -2.54 -22.87
N THR A 19 -10.34 -2.21 -21.63
CA THR A 19 -9.22 -2.86 -20.96
C THR A 19 -9.55 -4.33 -20.70
N GLU A 20 -8.74 -5.23 -21.25
CA GLU A 20 -8.88 -6.66 -21.07
C GLU A 20 -7.84 -7.18 -20.10
N THR A 21 -8.25 -7.97 -19.11
CA THR A 21 -7.34 -8.59 -18.14
C THR A 21 -7.56 -10.09 -18.10
N GLN A 22 -6.48 -10.84 -18.28
CA GLN A 22 -6.46 -12.28 -18.06
C GLN A 22 -5.52 -12.58 -16.90
N GLN A 23 -5.96 -13.40 -15.96
CA GLN A 23 -5.19 -13.72 -14.76
C GLN A 23 -5.14 -15.23 -14.54
N LEU A 24 -3.94 -15.73 -14.30
CA LEU A 24 -3.70 -17.08 -13.79
C LEU A 24 -3.13 -16.98 -12.38
N ALA A 25 -3.80 -17.60 -11.42
CA ALA A 25 -3.41 -17.55 -10.01
C ALA A 25 -3.28 -18.96 -9.42
N PHE A 26 -2.27 -19.13 -8.57
CA PHE A 26 -2.01 -20.33 -7.79
C PHE A 26 -1.88 -19.95 -6.32
N GLU A 27 -2.61 -20.66 -5.45
CA GLU A 27 -2.52 -20.49 -4.00
C GLU A 27 -2.22 -21.83 -3.33
N LEU A 28 -1.25 -21.82 -2.42
CA LEU A 28 -0.95 -22.91 -1.51
C LEU A 28 -1.01 -22.38 -0.07
N LYS A 29 -1.90 -22.96 0.74
CA LYS A 29 -2.03 -22.64 2.16
C LYS A 29 -1.49 -23.79 2.99
N SER A 30 -0.63 -23.47 3.96
CA SER A 30 0.00 -24.47 4.81
C SER A 30 0.07 -24.01 6.26
N ASP A 31 -0.55 -24.80 7.14
CA ASP A 31 -0.50 -24.57 8.59
C ASP A 31 0.91 -24.70 9.16
N LYS A 32 1.80 -25.48 8.52
CA LYS A 32 3.16 -25.75 9.02
C LYS A 32 4.25 -24.92 8.35
N LEU A 33 4.17 -24.72 7.04
CA LEU A 33 5.27 -24.12 6.27
C LEU A 33 5.02 -22.62 6.03
N VAL A 34 4.49 -22.27 4.87
CA VAL A 34 4.24 -20.89 4.43
C VAL A 34 2.99 -20.89 3.55
N ASN A 35 2.26 -19.78 3.54
CA ASN A 35 1.25 -19.54 2.52
C ASN A 35 1.94 -18.90 1.32
N LEU A 36 1.81 -19.52 0.15
CA LEU A 36 2.35 -19.04 -1.11
C LEU A 36 1.19 -18.67 -2.03
N SER A 37 1.24 -17.47 -2.58
CA SER A 37 0.35 -17.03 -3.66
C SER A 37 1.21 -16.55 -4.82
N ILE A 38 0.96 -17.06 -6.01
CA ILE A 38 1.61 -16.59 -7.23
C ILE A 38 0.51 -16.27 -8.23
N ASP A 39 0.57 -15.10 -8.84
CA ASP A 39 -0.33 -14.73 -9.92
C ASP A 39 0.41 -14.05 -11.06
N TYR A 40 -0.01 -14.38 -12.26
CA TYR A 40 0.47 -13.78 -13.50
C TYR A 40 -0.74 -13.22 -14.24
N SER A 41 -0.68 -11.93 -14.57
CA SER A 41 -1.75 -11.22 -15.26
C SER A 41 -1.24 -10.62 -16.56
N THR A 42 -2.03 -10.70 -17.62
CA THR A 42 -1.84 -9.92 -18.83
C THR A 42 -2.94 -8.87 -18.92
N ILE A 43 -2.56 -7.62 -19.18
CA ILE A 43 -3.49 -6.49 -19.26
C ILE A 43 -3.26 -5.79 -20.61
N SER A 44 -4.25 -5.84 -21.48
CA SER A 44 -4.24 -5.18 -22.79
C SER A 44 -5.13 -3.94 -22.75
N ASP A 45 -4.82 -2.95 -23.60
CA ASP A 45 -5.61 -1.72 -23.73
C ASP A 45 -5.78 -0.99 -22.37
N TYR A 46 -4.71 -0.95 -21.57
CA TYR A 46 -4.75 -0.37 -20.22
C TYR A 46 -4.91 1.15 -20.28
N ALA A 47 -6.04 1.67 -19.79
CA ALA A 47 -6.30 3.10 -19.70
C ALA A 47 -5.76 3.66 -18.37
N TYR A 48 -5.03 4.77 -18.44
CA TYR A 48 -4.41 5.41 -17.29
C TYR A 48 -4.28 6.91 -17.49
N PHE A 49 -4.08 7.67 -16.41
CA PHE A 49 -3.78 9.09 -16.50
C PHE A 49 -2.28 9.34 -16.62
N HIS A 50 -1.90 10.27 -17.48
CA HIS A 50 -0.51 10.68 -17.70
C HIS A 50 -0.45 12.19 -17.91
N LEU A 51 0.71 12.80 -17.63
CA LEU A 51 0.94 14.20 -17.94
C LEU A 51 1.18 14.37 -19.45
N ASP A 52 0.28 15.03 -20.16
CA ASP A 52 0.45 15.29 -21.58
C ASP A 52 1.60 16.29 -21.80
N GLU A 53 2.60 15.92 -22.61
CA GLU A 53 3.81 16.72 -22.81
C GLU A 53 3.54 18.07 -23.50
N THR A 54 2.47 18.18 -24.28
CA THR A 54 2.16 19.40 -25.04
C THR A 54 1.37 20.39 -24.20
N THR A 55 0.33 19.90 -23.51
CA THR A 55 -0.57 20.73 -22.72
C THR A 55 -0.08 20.92 -21.28
N GLN A 56 0.83 20.07 -20.81
CA GLN A 56 1.30 20.03 -19.41
C GLN A 56 0.15 19.82 -18.42
N LEU A 57 -0.93 19.17 -18.87
CA LEU A 57 -2.09 18.82 -18.09
C LEU A 57 -2.23 17.30 -18.02
N VAL A 58 -2.81 16.81 -16.93
CA VAL A 58 -3.11 15.40 -16.79
C VAL A 58 -4.29 15.05 -17.69
N ALA A 59 -4.10 14.07 -18.56
CA ALA A 59 -5.10 13.57 -19.48
C ALA A 59 -5.14 12.04 -19.48
N PRO A 60 -6.31 11.44 -19.75
CA PRO A 60 -6.41 10.00 -19.88
C PRO A 60 -5.75 9.56 -21.19
N THR A 61 -4.99 8.48 -21.12
CA THR A 61 -4.31 7.83 -22.24
C THR A 61 -4.52 6.33 -22.16
N GLN A 62 -4.28 5.61 -23.25
CA GLN A 62 -4.41 4.16 -23.31
C GLN A 62 -3.12 3.54 -23.85
N TYR A 63 -2.58 2.59 -23.10
CA TYR A 63 -1.44 1.82 -23.52
C TYR A 63 -1.89 0.77 -24.54
N SER A 64 -1.34 0.85 -25.76
CA SER A 64 -1.67 -0.06 -26.86
C SER A 64 -0.98 -1.43 -26.78
N GLY A 65 -0.03 -1.60 -25.84
CA GLY A 65 0.66 -2.87 -25.62
C GLY A 65 -0.06 -3.74 -24.60
N THR A 66 0.56 -4.89 -24.31
CA THR A 66 0.10 -5.81 -23.25
C THR A 66 1.07 -5.79 -22.09
N ILE A 67 0.60 -5.31 -20.96
CA ILE A 67 1.33 -5.31 -19.68
C ILE A 67 1.31 -6.74 -19.14
N ASN A 68 2.49 -7.26 -18.79
CA ASN A 68 2.62 -8.56 -18.14
C ASN A 68 3.04 -8.33 -16.69
N TYR A 69 2.22 -8.75 -15.75
CA TYR A 69 2.40 -8.48 -14.34
C TYR A 69 2.49 -9.80 -13.55
N LEU A 70 3.66 -10.05 -12.99
CA LEU A 70 3.93 -11.18 -12.12
C LEU A 70 3.94 -10.71 -10.66
N ARG A 71 3.22 -11.43 -9.80
CA ARG A 71 3.25 -11.22 -8.35
C ARG A 71 3.44 -12.55 -7.64
N ALA A 72 4.38 -12.56 -6.70
CA ALA A 72 4.63 -13.68 -5.81
C ALA A 72 4.60 -13.19 -4.36
N LYS A 73 3.76 -13.80 -3.53
CA LYS A 73 3.56 -13.43 -2.14
C LYS A 73 3.76 -14.64 -1.25
N LEU A 74 4.54 -14.44 -0.20
CA LEU A 74 4.76 -15.38 0.89
C LEU A 74 4.26 -14.75 2.19
N ASP A 75 3.37 -15.43 2.90
CA ASP A 75 2.98 -15.01 4.24
C ASP A 75 2.98 -16.16 5.25
N LYS A 76 3.44 -15.86 6.46
CA LYS A 76 3.43 -16.80 7.56
C LYS A 76 3.43 -16.11 8.91
N GLU A 77 2.61 -16.62 9.79
CA GLU A 77 2.68 -16.34 11.22
C GLU A 77 3.36 -17.51 11.95
N ILE A 78 4.45 -17.21 12.64
CA ILE A 78 5.21 -18.15 13.47
C ILE A 78 4.97 -17.79 14.92
N LYS A 79 4.39 -18.71 15.69
CA LYS A 79 4.11 -18.52 17.13
C LYS A 79 5.05 -19.37 17.97
N VAL A 80 5.73 -18.75 18.93
CA VAL A 80 6.58 -19.41 19.92
C VAL A 80 6.17 -18.93 21.30
N GLY A 81 5.41 -19.76 22.01
CA GLY A 81 4.84 -19.43 23.31
C GLY A 81 3.90 -18.22 23.22
N LYS A 82 4.27 -17.11 23.86
CA LYS A 82 3.48 -15.86 23.88
C LYS A 82 3.89 -14.87 22.79
N PHE A 83 4.99 -15.15 22.08
CA PHE A 83 5.48 -14.32 21.00
C PHE A 83 5.03 -14.87 19.66
N ALA A 84 4.80 -13.95 18.73
CA ALA A 84 4.42 -14.27 17.37
C ALA A 84 5.13 -13.31 16.42
N LEU A 85 5.65 -13.86 15.33
CA LEU A 85 6.23 -13.14 14.23
C LEU A 85 5.39 -13.40 12.99
N ASN A 86 4.67 -12.38 12.53
CA ASN A 86 3.85 -12.43 11.34
C ASN A 86 4.55 -11.69 10.20
N ASN A 87 4.97 -12.42 9.17
CA ASN A 87 5.69 -11.88 8.03
C ASN A 87 4.86 -12.00 6.76
N THR A 88 4.94 -10.98 5.93
CA THR A 88 4.47 -10.97 4.56
C THR A 88 5.57 -10.39 3.68
N PHE A 89 6.02 -11.18 2.72
CA PHE A 89 6.96 -10.80 1.69
C PHE A 89 6.23 -10.86 0.35
N MET A 90 6.34 -9.83 -0.46
CA MET A 90 5.73 -9.78 -1.78
C MET A 90 6.72 -9.24 -2.79
N TYR A 91 7.00 -10.04 -3.80
CA TYR A 91 7.75 -9.66 -4.98
C TYR A 91 6.79 -9.40 -6.15
N GLN A 92 7.08 -8.37 -6.93
CA GLN A 92 6.29 -7.94 -8.07
C GLN A 92 7.22 -7.58 -9.21
N ASN A 93 6.81 -7.90 -10.44
CA ASN A 93 7.53 -7.50 -11.63
C ASN A 93 6.55 -7.19 -12.75
N VAL A 94 6.81 -6.11 -13.47
CA VAL A 94 6.03 -5.68 -14.64
C VAL A 94 6.97 -5.71 -15.84
N THR A 95 6.52 -6.34 -16.93
CA THR A 95 7.25 -6.37 -18.21
C THR A 95 6.33 -5.95 -19.35
N ASN A 96 6.88 -5.25 -20.35
CA ASN A 96 6.13 -4.63 -21.44
C ASN A 96 5.05 -3.65 -20.94
N GLY A 97 5.32 -2.98 -19.83
CA GLY A 97 4.41 -2.04 -19.17
C GLY A 97 5.14 -1.15 -18.16
N GLU A 98 6.48 -1.15 -18.20
CA GLU A 98 7.35 -0.30 -17.42
C GLU A 98 7.04 1.16 -17.75
N GLY A 99 6.84 1.97 -16.72
CA GLY A 99 6.46 3.36 -16.87
C GLY A 99 4.98 3.60 -17.20
N VAL A 100 4.16 2.54 -17.23
CA VAL A 100 2.70 2.60 -17.35
C VAL A 100 2.05 2.04 -16.08
N LEU A 101 2.47 0.85 -15.65
CA LEU A 101 2.06 0.26 -14.38
C LEU A 101 3.26 0.24 -13.43
N ASN A 102 3.36 1.29 -12.62
CA ASN A 102 4.45 1.41 -11.66
C ASN A 102 4.08 0.76 -10.32
N VAL A 103 4.84 -0.26 -9.94
CA VAL A 103 4.69 -0.96 -8.67
C VAL A 103 6.05 -1.15 -8.00
N PRO A 104 6.13 -1.15 -6.67
CA PRO A 104 7.37 -1.51 -5.99
C PRO A 104 7.65 -3.00 -6.20
N GLU A 105 8.87 -3.31 -6.64
CA GLU A 105 9.32 -4.68 -6.86
C GLU A 105 9.25 -5.52 -5.58
N LEU A 106 9.56 -4.91 -4.44
CA LEU A 106 9.56 -5.58 -3.15
C LEU A 106 8.66 -4.86 -2.16
N ASN A 107 7.82 -5.62 -1.47
CA ASN A 107 7.08 -5.17 -0.29
C ASN A 107 7.29 -6.15 0.85
N LEU A 108 7.62 -5.61 2.01
CA LEU A 108 7.85 -6.37 3.23
C LEU A 108 6.99 -5.78 4.35
N ARG A 109 6.25 -6.66 5.01
CA ARG A 109 5.56 -6.34 6.26
C ARG A 109 5.90 -7.40 7.29
N SER A 110 6.47 -6.99 8.42
CA SER A 110 6.78 -7.89 9.53
C SER A 110 6.20 -7.34 10.82
N THR A 111 5.46 -8.16 11.56
CA THR A 111 4.87 -7.80 12.84
C THR A 111 5.38 -8.76 13.91
N LEU A 112 6.24 -8.26 14.80
CA LEU A 112 6.62 -8.99 16.01
C LEU A 112 5.73 -8.53 17.14
N TYR A 113 5.01 -9.48 17.76
CA TYR A 113 4.11 -9.15 18.84
C TYR A 113 4.10 -10.18 19.96
N TYR A 114 3.83 -9.69 21.17
CA TYR A 114 3.53 -10.48 22.34
C TYR A 114 2.02 -10.49 22.56
N SER A 115 1.47 -11.65 22.90
CA SER A 115 0.05 -11.78 23.28
C SER A 115 -0.12 -12.66 24.51
N SER A 116 -0.87 -12.18 25.50
CA SER A 116 -1.12 -12.95 26.72
C SER A 116 -2.34 -12.47 27.51
N HIS A 117 -2.84 -13.37 28.35
CA HIS A 117 -3.82 -13.05 29.38
C HIS A 117 -3.11 -12.65 30.68
N LEU A 118 -3.45 -11.49 31.22
CA LEU A 118 -2.93 -10.93 32.47
C LEU A 118 -4.04 -10.88 33.53
N PHE A 119 -3.68 -10.67 34.80
CA PHE A 119 -4.62 -10.52 35.92
C PHE A 119 -5.66 -11.64 36.02
N LYS A 120 -5.21 -12.90 36.09
CA LYS A 120 -6.09 -14.09 36.11
C LYS A 120 -7.11 -14.11 34.94
N LYS A 121 -6.66 -13.74 33.74
CA LYS A 121 -7.46 -13.63 32.50
C LYS A 121 -8.49 -12.49 32.48
N ALA A 122 -8.40 -11.51 33.37
CA ALA A 122 -9.25 -10.32 33.32
C ALA A 122 -8.89 -9.36 32.17
N LEU A 123 -7.63 -9.40 31.72
CA LEU A 123 -7.11 -8.57 30.62
C LEU A 123 -6.47 -9.48 29.57
N PHE A 124 -6.86 -9.34 28.31
CA PHE A 124 -6.07 -9.81 27.18
C PHE A 124 -5.23 -8.65 26.65
N LEU A 125 -3.92 -8.81 26.64
CA LEU A 125 -2.96 -7.84 26.12
C LEU A 125 -2.30 -8.40 24.86
N GLN A 126 -2.23 -7.57 23.82
CA GLN A 126 -1.41 -7.81 22.64
C GLN A 126 -0.65 -6.53 22.32
N THR A 127 0.67 -6.60 22.22
CA THR A 127 1.52 -5.43 21.94
C THR A 127 2.72 -5.84 21.11
N GLY A 128 3.21 -4.94 20.27
CA GLY A 128 4.30 -5.27 19.37
C GLY A 128 4.70 -4.11 18.48
N VAL A 129 5.56 -4.44 17.52
CA VAL A 129 6.06 -3.52 16.51
C VAL A 129 5.78 -4.09 15.12
N THR A 130 5.34 -3.24 14.21
CA THR A 130 5.16 -3.56 12.79
C THR A 130 6.19 -2.79 11.98
N LEU A 131 7.01 -3.51 11.21
CA LEU A 131 7.81 -2.99 10.12
C LEU A 131 7.00 -3.04 8.82
N ASN A 132 6.96 -1.92 8.11
CA ASN A 132 6.52 -1.85 6.72
C ASN A 132 7.66 -1.26 5.88
N TYR A 133 7.97 -1.90 4.77
CA TYR A 133 9.02 -1.47 3.86
C TYR A 133 8.61 -1.81 2.42
N PHE A 134 8.96 -0.95 1.48
CA PHE A 134 8.82 -1.22 0.05
C PHE A 134 10.02 -0.63 -0.69
N SER A 135 10.43 -1.28 -1.78
CA SER A 135 11.51 -0.78 -2.64
C SER A 135 11.08 0.52 -3.31
N LYS A 136 12.05 1.38 -3.64
CA LYS A 136 11.79 2.58 -4.43
C LYS A 136 11.23 2.21 -5.80
N TYR A 137 10.33 3.05 -6.29
CA TYR A 137 9.72 2.94 -7.60
C TYR A 137 9.12 4.29 -8.02
N ASN A 138 8.74 4.40 -9.29
CA ASN A 138 8.08 5.58 -9.85
C ASN A 138 6.62 5.71 -9.35
N MET A 139 6.45 6.17 -8.11
CA MET A 139 5.13 6.32 -7.49
C MET A 139 4.28 7.36 -8.23
N ASN A 140 3.01 7.04 -8.49
CA ASN A 140 2.09 7.95 -9.17
C ASN A 140 1.96 9.29 -8.43
N ALA A 141 1.92 10.38 -9.20
CA ALA A 141 1.64 11.71 -8.71
C ALA A 141 0.13 11.94 -8.61
N TYR A 142 -0.29 12.92 -7.80
CA TYR A 142 -1.68 13.21 -7.56
C TYR A 142 -2.06 14.56 -8.17
N ASP A 143 -3.06 14.54 -9.05
CA ASP A 143 -3.67 15.74 -9.61
C ASP A 143 -4.87 16.15 -8.73
N PRO A 144 -4.79 17.31 -8.04
CA PRO A 144 -5.86 17.76 -7.15
C PRO A 144 -7.09 18.30 -7.88
N VAL A 145 -6.97 18.67 -9.17
CA VAL A 145 -8.10 19.16 -9.98
C VAL A 145 -9.00 18.00 -10.36
N LEU A 146 -8.41 16.86 -10.74
CA LEU A 146 -9.11 15.63 -11.06
C LEU A 146 -9.41 14.76 -9.84
N ALA A 147 -8.75 15.05 -8.72
CA ALA A 147 -8.71 14.21 -7.54
C ALA A 147 -8.26 12.77 -7.85
N GLU A 148 -7.35 12.63 -8.82
CA GLU A 148 -6.88 11.33 -9.31
C GLU A 148 -5.36 11.20 -9.37
N PHE A 149 -4.89 9.95 -9.34
CA PHE A 149 -3.49 9.63 -9.54
C PHE A 149 -3.14 9.49 -11.02
N TYR A 150 -1.98 10.02 -11.40
CA TYR A 150 -1.43 9.89 -12.74
C TYR A 150 -0.01 9.32 -12.70
N VAL A 151 0.34 8.62 -13.78
CA VAL A 151 1.64 7.97 -13.94
C VAL A 151 2.67 9.04 -14.29
N GLN A 152 3.80 8.97 -13.58
CA GLN A 152 5.00 9.77 -13.83
C GLN A 152 6.21 8.87 -13.67
N ASN A 153 7.31 9.17 -14.37
CA ASN A 153 8.52 8.34 -14.39
C ASN A 153 9.81 9.13 -14.12
N GLU A 154 9.69 10.31 -13.53
CA GLU A 154 10.81 11.21 -13.24
C GLU A 154 11.33 11.05 -11.80
N GLN A 155 10.43 10.74 -10.86
CA GLN A 155 10.76 10.65 -9.43
C GLN A 155 10.49 9.24 -8.87
N GLU A 156 11.53 8.61 -8.33
CA GLU A 156 11.39 7.40 -7.52
C GLU A 156 11.16 7.75 -6.05
N ILE A 157 10.22 7.04 -5.41
CA ILE A 157 9.89 7.19 -3.99
C ILE A 157 9.83 5.81 -3.35
N GLY A 158 10.45 5.65 -2.17
CA GLY A 158 10.42 4.43 -1.39
C GLY A 158 11.69 4.25 -0.56
N GLU A 159 12.01 3.00 -0.20
CA GLU A 159 13.19 2.65 0.60
C GLU A 159 13.23 3.22 2.03
N PHE A 160 12.15 3.83 2.53
CA PHE A 160 12.05 4.27 3.91
C PHE A 160 11.32 3.21 4.78
N PRO A 161 12.01 2.53 5.72
CA PRO A 161 11.37 1.61 6.63
C PRO A 161 10.47 2.38 7.61
N ARG A 162 9.26 1.88 7.85
CA ARG A 162 8.32 2.45 8.83
C ARG A 162 8.05 1.47 9.94
N LEU A 163 8.29 1.91 11.16
CA LEU A 163 8.05 1.17 12.38
C LEU A 163 6.84 1.78 13.12
N ASP A 164 5.84 0.93 13.35
CA ASP A 164 4.65 1.26 14.14
C ASP A 164 4.66 0.45 15.42
N PHE A 165 4.56 1.10 16.58
CA PHE A 165 4.29 0.43 17.84
C PHE A 165 2.78 0.34 18.06
N PHE A 166 2.29 -0.78 18.61
CA PHE A 166 0.88 -0.92 18.96
C PHE A 166 0.66 -1.62 20.29
N LEU A 167 -0.47 -1.29 20.91
CA LEU A 167 -1.00 -1.91 22.11
C LEU A 167 -2.50 -2.08 21.96
N ASN A 168 -2.95 -3.33 22.04
CA ASN A 168 -4.35 -3.73 22.06
C ASN A 168 -4.62 -4.40 23.41
N ALA A 169 -5.58 -3.86 24.15
CA ALA A 169 -5.99 -4.38 25.45
C ALA A 169 -7.50 -4.65 25.42
N LYS A 170 -7.92 -5.85 25.84
CA LYS A 170 -9.34 -6.19 26.00
C LYS A 170 -9.63 -6.54 27.46
N ILE A 171 -10.52 -5.77 28.08
CA ILE A 171 -11.00 -5.95 29.46
C ILE A 171 -12.50 -6.17 29.36
N ARG A 172 -12.97 -7.40 29.58
CA ARG A 172 -14.38 -7.79 29.41
C ARG A 172 -14.92 -7.37 28.03
N GLN A 173 -15.85 -6.41 28.00
CA GLN A 173 -16.50 -5.86 26.80
C GLN A 173 -15.79 -4.64 26.21
N THR A 174 -14.77 -4.11 26.89
CA THR A 174 -14.03 -2.92 26.48
C THR A 174 -12.75 -3.33 25.77
N ARG A 175 -12.49 -2.75 24.60
CA ARG A 175 -11.26 -2.88 23.85
C ARG A 175 -10.61 -1.51 23.72
N ILE A 176 -9.36 -1.42 24.09
CA ILE A 176 -8.54 -0.22 24.03
C ILE A 176 -7.44 -0.49 23.02
N TYR A 177 -7.24 0.46 22.11
CA TYR A 177 -6.24 0.41 21.06
C TYR A 177 -5.38 1.66 21.16
N LEU A 178 -4.07 1.48 21.11
CA LEU A 178 -3.10 2.55 21.00
C LEU A 178 -2.11 2.18 19.90
N LYS A 179 -1.80 3.12 19.02
CA LYS A 179 -0.83 2.96 17.95
C LYS A 179 0.05 4.20 17.88
N ALA A 180 1.37 4.00 17.98
CA ALA A 180 2.36 5.03 17.74
C ALA A 180 2.93 4.77 16.33
N GLU A 181 2.40 5.49 15.34
CA GLU A 181 2.72 5.30 13.93
C GLU A 181 4.01 6.01 13.57
N HIS A 182 4.83 5.36 12.74
CA HIS A 182 6.06 5.93 12.19
C HIS A 182 6.98 6.51 13.29
N PHE A 183 7.15 5.79 14.41
CA PHE A 183 7.92 6.30 15.56
C PHE A 183 9.41 6.48 15.25
N ASN A 184 9.88 5.88 14.16
CA ASN A 184 11.24 6.04 13.67
C ASN A 184 11.44 7.26 12.74
N ALA A 185 10.40 8.04 12.45
CA ALA A 185 10.45 9.17 11.52
C ALA A 185 11.61 10.15 11.82
N ALA A 186 11.85 10.43 13.10
CA ALA A 186 12.92 11.35 13.53
C ALA A 186 14.34 10.80 13.31
N PHE A 187 14.50 9.48 13.13
CA PHE A 187 15.80 8.82 12.99
C PHE A 187 16.17 8.48 11.53
N THR A 188 15.21 8.51 10.62
CA THR A 188 15.38 8.04 9.22
C THR A 188 15.41 9.16 8.17
N GLY A 189 15.45 10.43 8.59
CA GLY A 189 15.34 11.57 7.68
C GLY A 189 13.89 11.83 7.24
N TYR A 190 13.61 13.03 6.74
CA TYR A 190 12.27 13.50 6.34
C TYR A 190 11.98 13.28 4.85
N ASP A 191 12.51 12.20 4.28
CA ASP A 191 12.43 11.89 2.84
C ASP A 191 11.33 10.85 2.52
N TYR A 192 10.24 10.87 3.29
CA TYR A 192 9.12 9.95 3.14
C TYR A 192 7.93 10.64 2.48
N TYR A 193 7.43 10.06 1.38
CA TYR A 193 6.36 10.64 0.57
C TYR A 193 5.27 9.60 0.28
N SER A 194 4.00 10.05 0.25
CA SER A 194 2.85 9.24 -0.18
C SER A 194 2.56 9.33 -1.67
N ALA A 195 3.11 10.37 -2.32
CA ALA A 195 3.15 10.61 -3.76
C ALA A 195 4.18 11.74 -4.01
N PRO A 196 4.67 11.91 -5.25
CA PRO A 196 5.45 13.08 -5.64
C PRO A 196 4.83 14.39 -5.12
N ASN A 197 5.63 15.19 -4.39
CA ASN A 197 5.22 16.44 -3.73
C ASN A 197 4.19 16.32 -2.59
N TYR A 198 3.83 15.10 -2.17
CA TYR A 198 2.94 14.85 -1.02
C TYR A 198 3.70 14.12 0.09
N PRO A 199 4.16 14.83 1.14
CA PRO A 199 4.90 14.21 2.23
C PRO A 199 4.03 13.18 2.95
N TYR A 200 4.63 12.07 3.33
CA TYR A 200 3.98 11.08 4.19
C TYR A 200 3.86 11.62 5.61
N ARG A 201 2.95 11.06 6.41
CA ARG A 201 2.74 11.52 7.79
C ARG A 201 3.95 11.20 8.67
N ASP A 202 4.38 12.20 9.43
CA ASP A 202 5.31 12.08 10.55
C ASP A 202 4.75 11.19 11.67
N PHE A 203 5.53 11.07 12.74
CA PHE A 203 5.11 10.40 13.97
C PHE A 203 3.72 10.87 14.43
N SER A 204 2.82 9.92 14.66
CA SER A 204 1.50 10.23 15.21
C SER A 204 1.03 9.16 16.18
N ILE A 205 0.27 9.58 17.20
CA ILE A 205 -0.35 8.69 18.17
C ILE A 205 -1.84 8.61 17.87
N ARG A 206 -2.36 7.40 17.70
CA ARG A 206 -3.78 7.11 17.61
C ARG A 206 -4.21 6.30 18.82
N PHE A 207 -5.35 6.64 19.38
CA PHE A 207 -5.99 5.84 20.40
C PHE A 207 -7.46 5.66 20.06
N GLY A 208 -8.02 4.52 20.47
CA GLY A 208 -9.43 4.21 20.27
C GLY A 208 -9.95 3.32 21.40
N VAL A 209 -11.22 3.49 21.73
CA VAL A 209 -11.93 2.67 22.69
C VAL A 209 -13.21 2.17 22.04
N VAL A 210 -13.41 0.85 22.09
CA VAL A 210 -14.65 0.20 21.67
C VAL A 210 -15.26 -0.44 22.91
N TRP A 211 -16.44 0.01 23.29
CA TRP A 211 -17.17 -0.56 24.42
C TRP A 211 -18.51 -1.10 23.97
N ASN A 212 -18.65 -2.42 24.04
CA ASN A 212 -19.92 -3.08 23.76
C ASN A 212 -20.75 -3.13 25.04
N PHE A 213 -21.78 -2.27 25.13
CA PHE A 213 -22.65 -2.19 26.32
C PHE A 213 -23.56 -3.42 26.49
N PHE A 214 -23.88 -4.08 25.38
CA PHE A 214 -24.78 -5.22 25.33
C PHE A 214 -24.08 -6.38 24.62
N LEU A 215 -24.35 -7.60 25.09
CA LEU A 215 -23.82 -8.87 24.59
C LEU A 215 -24.98 -9.70 24.05
#